data_AF-A0A946AEA0-F1
#
_entry.id   AF-A0A946AEA0-F1
#
_cell.length_a   1.000
_cell.length_b   1.000
_cell.length_c   1.000
_cell.angle_alpha   90.00
_cell.angle_beta   90.00
_cell.angle_gamma   90.00
#
_symmetry.space_group_name_H-M   'P 1'
#
loop_
_entity.id
_entity.type
_entity.pdbx_description
1 polymer ?
#
loop_
_entity_poly.entity_id
_entity_poly.type
_entity_poly.pdbx_seq_one_letter_code
_entity_poly.pdbx_strand_id
1 'polypeptide(L)'
;MRDPAKMATWFLAGLFALAILVFVLANRDVVPISLSPLPVQDMYLPVWLVVALASAVGAILGGLFVWASAHRSRRISAQRRKQIKALEKELAATQSRSDALESENKNLLAAPAEPDGSSSQDAA
;
A
#
# COMPACT_ATOMS: atom_id res chain seq x y z
N MET A 1 -10.86 8.37 10.83
CA MET A 1 -10.28 7.26 11.63
C MET A 1 -8.78 7.22 11.31
N ARG A 2 -7.90 7.50 12.28
CA ARG A 2 -6.43 7.48 12.09
C ARG A 2 -5.99 6.02 11.90
N ASP A 3 -5.26 5.73 10.83
CA ASP A 3 -4.83 4.35 10.52
C ASP A 3 -4.11 3.73 11.73
N PRO A 4 -4.54 2.56 12.23
CA PRO A 4 -3.97 1.95 13.43
C PRO A 4 -2.48 1.63 13.25
N ALA A 5 -2.05 1.33 12.01
CA ALA A 5 -0.65 1.12 11.65
C ALA A 5 0.22 2.37 11.87
N LYS A 6 -0.33 3.57 11.64
CA LYS A 6 0.40 4.82 11.88
C LYS A 6 0.57 5.04 13.39
N MET A 7 -0.46 4.79 14.19
CA MET A 7 -0.35 4.92 15.64
C MET A 7 0.74 4.01 16.21
N ALA A 8 0.74 2.72 15.84
CA ALA A 8 1.75 1.76 16.31
C ALA A 8 3.18 2.19 15.95
N THR A 9 3.38 2.73 14.75
CA THR A 9 4.69 3.24 14.31
C THR A 9 5.15 4.42 15.18
N TRP A 10 4.26 5.35 15.49
CA TRP A 10 4.57 6.50 16.35
C TRP A 10 4.83 6.08 17.81
N PHE A 11 4.09 5.11 18.33
CA PHE A 11 4.37 4.53 19.65
C PHE A 11 5.73 3.85 19.71
N LEU A 12 6.08 3.04 18.69
CA LEU A 12 7.38 2.36 18.63
C LEU A 12 8.53 3.36 18.49
N ALA A 13 8.36 4.41 17.68
CA ALA A 13 9.33 5.48 17.54
C ALA A 13 9.54 6.25 18.86
N GLY A 14 8.44 6.58 19.56
CA GLY A 14 8.50 7.22 20.87
C GLY A 14 9.19 6.36 21.92
N LEU A 15 8.89 5.05 21.96
CA LEU A 15 9.53 4.11 22.88
C LEU A 15 11.04 3.98 22.61
N PHE A 16 11.44 3.93 21.34
CA PHE A 16 12.85 3.88 20.95
C PHE A 16 13.59 5.16 21.33
N ALA A 17 12.99 6.32 21.08
CA ALA A 17 13.54 7.62 21.49
C ALA A 17 13.69 7.71 23.03
N LEU A 18 12.71 7.20 23.78
CA LEU A 18 12.77 7.16 25.24
C LEU A 18 13.90 6.25 25.74
N ALA A 19 14.09 5.07 25.13
CA ALA A 19 15.18 4.16 25.49
C ALA A 19 16.56 4.81 25.27
N ILE A 20 16.74 5.51 24.14
CA ILE A 20 17.96 6.29 23.86
C ILE A 20 18.15 7.37 24.92
N LEU A 21 17.09 8.11 25.26
CA LEU A 21 17.17 9.20 26.24
C LEU A 21 17.57 8.69 27.63
N VAL A 22 17.01 7.56 28.08
CA VAL A 22 17.35 6.92 29.35
C VAL A 22 18.80 6.43 29.33
N PHE A 23 19.25 5.80 28.24
CA PHE A 23 20.65 5.40 28.06
C PHE A 23 21.60 6.60 28.13
N VAL A 24 21.24 7.72 27.49
CA VAL A 24 22.03 8.96 27.50
C VAL A 24 22.13 9.55 28.91
N LEU A 25 21.03 9.56 29.67
CA LEU A 25 21.02 10.08 31.03
C LEU A 25 21.79 9.18 32.01
N ALA A 26 21.69 7.86 31.84
CA ALA A 26 22.33 6.88 32.71
C ALA A 26 23.84 6.76 32.45
N ASN A 27 24.29 6.91 31.19
CA ASN A 27 25.69 6.78 30.78
C ASN A 27 26.31 8.14 30.41
N ARG A 28 26.31 9.07 31.37
CA ARG A 28 26.96 10.39 31.23
C ARG A 28 28.48 10.39 31.41
N ASP A 29 29.03 9.30 31.90
CA ASP A 29 30.46 9.21 32.21
C ASP A 29 31.32 9.30 30.95
N VAL A 30 32.43 10.04 31.09
CA VAL A 30 33.46 10.18 30.07
C VAL A 30 34.32 8.92 30.06
N VAL A 31 34.30 8.19 28.95
CA VAL A 31 35.07 6.95 28.77
C VAL A 31 36.09 7.19 27.65
N PRO A 32 37.34 6.74 27.80
CA PRO A 32 38.31 6.80 26.71
C PRO A 32 37.83 5.92 25.55
N ILE A 33 37.61 6.53 24.39
CA ILE A 33 37.29 5.82 23.14
C ILE A 33 38.55 5.80 22.28
N SER A 34 39.02 4.59 21.97
CA SER A 34 40.06 4.37 20.97
C SER A 34 39.44 3.83 19.68
N LEU A 35 39.75 4.47 18.55
CA LEU A 35 39.25 4.10 17.23
C LEU A 35 40.34 3.37 16.46
N SER A 36 40.55 2.08 16.75
CA SER A 36 41.41 1.24 15.90
C SER A 36 40.69 0.94 14.56
N PRO A 37 41.33 1.06 13.37
CA PRO A 37 42.76 1.26 13.09
C PRO A 37 43.17 2.71 12.75
N LEU A 38 42.35 3.71 13.06
CA LEU A 38 42.67 5.11 12.75
C LEU A 38 43.68 5.69 13.78
N PRO A 39 44.66 6.51 13.36
CA PRO A 39 45.63 7.14 14.25
C PRO A 39 45.04 8.39 14.92
N VAL A 40 43.90 8.24 15.59
CA VAL A 40 43.29 9.29 16.40
C VAL A 40 43.69 9.08 17.86
N GLN A 41 44.06 10.16 18.54
CA GLN A 41 44.40 10.13 19.97
C GLN A 41 43.17 9.75 20.79
N ASP A 42 43.38 9.05 21.91
CA ASP A 42 42.30 8.65 22.83
C ASP A 42 41.48 9.86 23.23
N MET A 43 40.24 9.90 22.76
CA MET A 43 39.35 11.04 22.99
C MET A 43 38.39 10.67 24.12
N TYR A 44 38.40 11.47 25.17
CA TYR A 44 37.49 11.33 26.30
C TYR A 44 36.14 11.91 25.92
N LEU A 45 35.35 11.11 25.20
CA LEU A 45 33.97 11.45 24.86
C LEU A 45 33.02 10.74 25.82
N PRO A 46 31.95 11.43 26.26
CA PRO A 46 30.86 10.75 26.93
C PRO A 46 30.22 9.70 26.01
N VAL A 47 30.02 8.49 26.53
CA VAL A 47 29.48 7.34 25.76
C VAL A 47 28.12 7.66 25.14
N TRP A 48 27.31 8.46 25.84
CA TRP A 48 26.03 8.91 25.33
C TRP A 48 26.11 9.62 23.99
N LEU A 49 27.19 10.37 23.70
CA LEU A 49 27.33 11.12 22.46
C LEU A 49 27.49 10.16 21.28
N VAL A 50 28.29 9.12 21.43
CA VAL A 50 28.56 8.10 20.40
C VAL A 50 27.30 7.30 20.10
N VAL A 51 26.59 6.85 21.15
CA VAL A 51 25.36 6.07 20.98
C VAL A 51 24.21 6.93 20.45
N ALA A 52 24.10 8.19 20.87
CA ALA A 52 23.12 9.12 20.32
C ALA A 52 23.37 9.39 18.83
N LEU A 53 24.63 9.59 18.42
CA LEU A 53 24.98 9.81 17.01
C LEU A 53 24.69 8.55 16.17
N ALA A 54 25.12 7.38 16.63
CA ALA A 54 24.84 6.10 15.95
C ALA A 54 23.33 5.84 15.84
N SER A 55 22.58 6.15 16.90
CA SER A 55 21.12 6.02 16.92
C SER A 55 20.44 7.04 16.00
N ALA A 56 20.93 8.27 15.95
CA ALA A 56 20.44 9.30 15.03
C ALA A 56 20.68 8.91 13.57
N VAL A 57 21.86 8.38 13.25
CA VAL A 57 22.18 7.85 11.92
C VAL A 57 21.26 6.67 11.57
N GLY A 58 21.08 5.72 12.49
CA GLY A 58 20.14 4.60 12.32
C GLY A 58 18.70 5.07 12.09
N ALA A 59 18.24 6.07 12.84
CA ALA A 59 16.91 6.66 12.67
C ALA A 59 16.75 7.39 11.35
N ILE A 60 17.76 8.14 10.89
CA ILE A 60 17.76 8.80 9.59
C ILE A 60 17.68 7.76 8.47
N LEU A 61 18.51 6.71 8.53
CA LEU A 61 18.51 5.64 7.53
C LEU A 61 17.18 4.85 7.54
N GLY A 62 16.66 4.52 8.72
CA GLY A 62 15.35 3.87 8.87
C GLY A 62 14.20 4.74 8.34
N GLY A 63 14.22 6.04 8.67
CA GLY A 63 13.27 7.02 8.16
C GLY A 63 13.33 7.15 6.64
N LEU A 64 14.54 7.15 6.06
CA LEU A 64 14.75 7.18 4.62
C LEU A 64 14.21 5.92 3.94
N PHE A 65 14.37 4.75 4.58
CA PHE A 65 13.85 3.47 4.08
C PHE A 65 12.31 3.44 4.11
N VAL A 66 11.69 3.94 5.18
CA VAL A 66 10.23 4.11 5.27
C VAL A 66 9.73 5.09 4.22
N TRP A 67 10.44 6.20 4.00
CA TRP A 67 10.09 7.19 2.99
C TRP A 67 10.19 6.62 1.57
N ALA A 68 11.22 5.82 1.29
CA ALA A 68 11.38 5.11 0.03
C ALA A 68 10.24 4.09 -0.23
N SER A 69 9.84 3.34 0.80
CA SER A 69 8.69 2.42 0.74
C SER A 69 7.37 3.17 0.50
N ALA A 70 7.17 4.28 1.20
CA ALA A 70 6.00 5.15 1.03
C ALA A 70 5.94 5.80 -0.36
N HIS A 71 7.09 6.17 -0.93
CA HIS A 71 7.16 6.73 -2.29
C HIS A 71 6.77 5.71 -3.36
N ARG A 72 7.21 4.45 -3.21
CA ARG A 72 6.82 3.35 -4.11
C ARG A 72 5.33 3.03 -4.04
N SER A 73 4.73 3.15 -2.85
CA SER A 73 3.29 2.96 -2.65
C SER A 73 2.43 3.95 -3.47
N ARG A 74 2.84 5.22 -3.58
CA ARG A 74 2.09 6.25 -4.33
C ARG A 74 1.92 5.93 -5.82
N ARG A 75 2.94 5.34 -6.47
CA ARG A 75 2.83 4.91 -7.88
C ARG A 75 1.93 3.69 -8.05
N ILE A 76 1.96 2.76 -7.11
CA ILE A 76 1.17 1.53 -7.15
C ILE A 76 -0.31 1.82 -6.89
N SER A 77 -0.65 2.75 -5.99
CA SER A 77 -2.05 3.11 -5.73
C SER A 77 -2.75 3.71 -6.96
N ALA A 78 -2.03 4.50 -7.77
CA ALA A 78 -2.56 5.09 -9.00
C ALA A 78 -2.81 4.02 -10.07
N GLN A 79 -1.89 3.06 -10.22
CA GLN A 79 -2.04 1.95 -11.16
C GLN A 79 -3.16 0.99 -10.74
N ARG A 80 -3.25 0.63 -9.46
CA ARG A 80 -4.34 -0.21 -8.94
C ARG A 80 -5.71 0.44 -9.12
N ARG A 81 -5.84 1.75 -8.93
CA ARG A 81 -7.11 2.47 -9.20
C ARG A 81 -7.51 2.43 -10.67
N LYS A 82 -6.56 2.51 -11.60
CA LYS A 82 -6.85 2.38 -13.03
C LYS A 82 -7.27 0.96 -13.40
N GLN A 83 -6.61 -0.05 -12.84
CA GLN A 83 -6.96 -1.46 -13.05
C GLN A 83 -8.36 -1.80 -12.52
N ILE A 84 -8.70 -1.32 -11.31
CA ILE A 84 -10.05 -1.52 -10.75
C ILE A 84 -11.11 -0.90 -11.67
N LYS A 85 -10.91 0.34 -12.13
CA LYS A 85 -11.86 0.99 -13.06
C LYS A 85 -11.97 0.28 -14.40
N ALA A 86 -10.88 -0.28 -14.91
CA ALA A 86 -10.91 -1.06 -16.15
C ALA A 86 -11.74 -2.34 -15.97
N LEU A 87 -11.49 -3.07 -14.87
CA LEU A 87 -12.23 -4.29 -14.51
C LEU A 87 -13.72 -4.01 -14.25
N GLU A 88 -14.05 -2.91 -13.56
CA GLU A 88 -15.45 -2.47 -13.36
C GLU A 88 -16.14 -2.19 -14.70
N LYS A 89 -15.44 -1.57 -15.66
CA LYS A 89 -15.99 -1.28 -17.00
C LYS A 89 -16.20 -2.55 -17.82
N GLU A 90 -15.28 -3.51 -17.74
CA GLU A 90 -15.40 -4.81 -18.41
C GLU A 90 -16.56 -5.63 -17.83
N LEU A 91 -16.74 -5.62 -16.51
CA LEU A 91 -17.89 -6.22 -15.85
C LEU A 91 -19.21 -5.58 -16.29
N ALA A 92 -19.29 -4.24 -16.30
CA ALA A 92 -20.48 -3.52 -16.74
C ALA A 92 -20.83 -3.82 -18.21
N ALA A 93 -19.82 -3.87 -19.09
CA ALA A 93 -20.03 -4.21 -20.49
C ALA A 93 -20.51 -5.67 -20.67
N THR A 94 -19.96 -6.60 -19.89
CA THR A 94 -20.37 -8.01 -19.92
C THR A 94 -21.80 -8.19 -19.42
N GLN A 95 -22.15 -7.52 -18.31
CA GLN A 95 -23.51 -7.53 -17.75
C GLN A 95 -24.53 -7.02 -18.78
N SER A 96 -24.25 -5.87 -19.42
CA SER A 96 -25.15 -5.30 -20.44
C SER A 96 -25.40 -6.21 -21.64
N ARG A 97 -24.39 -7.01 -22.05
CA ARG A 97 -24.54 -7.98 -23.13
C ARG A 97 -25.42 -9.16 -22.70
N SER A 98 -25.23 -9.68 -21.50
CA SER A 98 -26.09 -10.73 -20.96
C SER A 98 -27.55 -10.28 -20.85
N ASP A 99 -27.79 -9.08 -20.32
CA ASP A 99 -29.14 -8.54 -20.16
C ASP A 99 -29.82 -8.32 -21.53
N ALA A 100 -29.07 -7.85 -22.53
CA ALA A 100 -29.58 -7.68 -23.89
C ALA A 100 -29.97 -9.02 -24.54
N LEU A 101 -29.12 -10.05 -24.38
CA LEU A 101 -29.40 -11.40 -24.90
C LEU A 101 -30.60 -12.04 -24.18
N GLU A 102 -30.73 -11.84 -22.87
CA GLU A 102 -31.88 -12.34 -22.11
C GLU A 102 -33.19 -11.65 -22.52
N SER A 103 -33.13 -10.34 -22.79
CA SER A 103 -34.26 -9.56 -23.30
C SER A 103 -34.70 -10.05 -24.68
N GLU A 104 -33.75 -10.29 -25.57
CA GLU A 104 -34.00 -10.83 -26.91
C GLU A 104 -34.61 -12.24 -26.82
N ASN A 105 -34.04 -13.11 -25.99
CA ASN A 105 -34.56 -14.46 -25.80
C ASN A 105 -36.00 -14.45 -25.24
N LYS A 106 -36.27 -13.57 -24.27
CA LYS A 106 -37.60 -13.38 -23.69
C LYS A 106 -38.61 -12.86 -24.72
N ASN A 107 -38.18 -11.98 -25.63
CA ASN A 107 -39.02 -11.50 -26.73
C ASN A 107 -39.32 -12.60 -27.75
N LEU A 108 -38.36 -13.49 -28.05
CA LEU A 108 -38.56 -14.65 -28.92
C LEU A 108 -39.50 -15.69 -28.30
N LEU A 109 -39.45 -15.87 -26.97
CA LEU A 109 -40.36 -16.76 -26.23
C LEU A 109 -41.76 -16.15 -26.01
N ALA A 110 -41.87 -14.82 -25.97
CA ALA A 110 -43.12 -14.09 -25.81
C ALA A 110 -43.80 -13.75 -27.15
N ALA A 111 -43.08 -13.84 -28.27
CA ALA A 111 -43.67 -13.82 -29.59
C ALA A 111 -44.59 -15.05 -29.71
N PRO A 112 -45.90 -14.86 -29.96
CA PRO A 112 -46.81 -15.99 -30.09
C PRO A 112 -46.32 -16.85 -31.24
N ALA A 113 -46.20 -18.16 -31.01
CA ALA A 113 -46.02 -19.13 -32.08
C ALA A 113 -47.15 -18.88 -33.09
N GLU A 114 -46.83 -18.17 -34.18
CA GLU A 114 -47.75 -18.03 -35.29
C GLU A 114 -48.05 -19.45 -35.78
N PRO A 115 -49.31 -19.91 -35.70
CA PRO A 115 -49.67 -21.15 -36.31
C PRO A 115 -49.54 -20.94 -37.81
N ASP A 116 -48.64 -21.71 -38.43
CA ASP A 116 -48.61 -21.98 -39.87
C ASP A 116 -50.04 -22.08 -40.39
N GLY A 117 -50.43 -21.04 -41.13
CA GLY A 117 -51.81 -20.78 -41.46
C GLY A 117 -51.91 -19.70 -42.50
N SER A 118 -51.42 -19.97 -43.71
CA SER A 118 -52.18 -19.69 -44.95
C SER A 118 -51.34 -19.93 -46.20
N SER A 119 -51.87 -20.80 -47.06
CA SER A 119 -52.10 -20.58 -48.51
C SER A 119 -52.24 -21.96 -49.15
N SER A 120 -53.41 -22.62 -49.16
CA SER A 120 -54.52 -22.31 -50.08
C SER A 120 -54.04 -21.62 -51.36
N GLN A 121 -53.14 -22.30 -52.08
CA GLN A 121 -52.83 -22.01 -53.48
C GLN A 121 -53.94 -22.59 -54.36
N ASP A 122 -54.52 -21.67 -55.12
CA ASP A 122 -54.94 -21.81 -56.51
C ASP A 122 -56.15 -22.70 -56.81
N ALA A 123 -57.30 -22.02 -56.76
CA ALA A 123 -58.42 -22.27 -57.64
C ALA A 123 -58.00 -22.06 -59.11
N ALA A 124 -58.20 -23.09 -59.95
CA ALA A 124 -58.60 -22.99 -61.36
C ALA A 124 -59.18 -24.34 -61.81
#